data_AF-A0A2U3ALP9-F1
#
_entry.id   AF-A0A2U3ALP9-F1
#
_cell.length_a   1.000
_cell.length_b   1.000
_cell.length_c   1.000
_cell.angle_alpha   90.00
_cell.angle_beta   90.00
_cell.angle_gamma   90.00
#
_symmetry.space_group_name_H-M   'P 1'
#
loop_
_entity.id
_entity.type
_entity.pdbx_description
1 polymer ?
#
loop_
_entity_poly.entity_id
_entity_poly.type
_entity_poly.pdbx_seq_one_letter_code
_entity_poly.pdbx_strand_id
1 'polypeptide(L)'
;MSVMSGLFMWFIVGWCVLFIVLMAIGGFFMFRKFLKALPKKDGKSILDWQDHYINQSLHLWDERAKNLLNELVSPVPELFRDVAKAKIAGVISRIVLEEQATTVEFEHIIRGYIEATPPRDHKFLRKKLYQMDIDVAQYEHYFLLEV
;
A
#
# COMPACT_ATOMS: atom_id res chain seq x y z
N MET A 1 11.16 51.38 26.02
CA MET A 1 12.06 50.38 25.42
C MET A 1 11.97 48.99 26.08
N SER A 2 11.49 48.86 27.32
CA SER A 2 11.39 47.58 28.06
C SER A 2 10.19 46.68 27.71
N VAL A 3 9.06 47.25 27.27
CA VAL A 3 7.85 46.45 26.96
C VAL A 3 7.99 45.69 25.64
N MET A 4 8.62 46.31 24.64
CA MET A 4 8.83 45.72 23.31
C MET A 4 9.82 44.56 23.36
N SER A 5 10.83 44.61 24.25
CA SER A 5 11.74 43.47 24.48
C SER A 5 11.05 42.32 25.21
N GLY A 6 10.13 42.59 26.15
CA GLY A 6 9.37 41.55 26.84
C GLY A 6 8.40 40.81 25.92
N LEU A 7 7.64 41.52 25.08
CA LEU A 7 6.74 40.91 24.11
C LEU A 7 7.51 40.09 23.05
N PHE A 8 8.64 40.60 22.56
CA PHE A 8 9.49 39.87 21.62
C PHE A 8 10.11 38.60 22.26
N MET A 9 10.48 38.65 23.54
CA MET A 9 10.95 37.47 24.28
C MET A 9 9.86 36.40 24.40
N TRP A 10 8.64 36.78 24.77
CA TRP A 10 7.50 35.85 24.83
C TRP A 10 7.13 35.27 23.46
N PHE A 11 7.26 36.07 22.39
CA PHE A 11 7.10 35.60 21.02
C PHE A 11 8.12 34.48 20.72
N ILE A 12 9.41 34.68 21.01
CA ILE A 12 10.45 33.66 20.82
C ILE A 12 10.14 32.38 21.63
N VAL A 13 9.78 32.51 22.91
CA VAL A 13 9.42 31.36 23.75
C VAL A 13 8.22 30.60 23.17
N GLY A 14 7.19 31.32 22.72
CA GLY A 14 6.03 30.73 22.05
C GLY A 14 6.41 29.95 20.78
N TRP A 15 7.31 30.50 19.96
CA TRP A 15 7.82 29.80 18.78
C TRP A 15 8.64 28.56 19.13
N CYS A 16 9.49 28.61 20.17
CA CYS A 16 10.23 27.44 20.63
C CYS A 16 9.28 26.30 21.05
N VAL A 17 8.24 26.63 21.83
CA VAL A 17 7.21 25.65 22.24
C VAL A 17 6.49 25.10 21.01
N LEU A 18 6.09 25.95 20.07
CA LEU A 18 5.42 25.54 18.83
C LEU A 18 6.30 24.56 18.03
N PHE A 19 7.59 24.87 17.84
CA PHE A 19 8.51 23.98 17.11
C PHE A 19 8.70 22.64 17.81
N ILE A 20 8.81 22.62 19.14
CA ILE A 20 8.90 21.37 19.91
C ILE A 20 7.63 20.53 19.71
N VAL A 21 6.46 21.15 19.76
CA VAL A 21 5.17 20.45 19.53
C VAL A 21 5.10 19.91 18.10
N LEU A 22 5.46 20.70 17.09
CA LEU A 22 5.47 20.26 15.69
C LEU A 22 6.47 19.11 15.47
N MET A 23 7.67 19.17 16.08
CA MET A 23 8.63 18.06 16.03
C MET A 23 8.11 16.81 16.73
N ALA A 24 7.45 16.94 17.89
CA ALA A 24 6.88 15.80 18.60
C ALA A 24 5.76 15.14 17.79
N ILE A 25 4.87 15.93 17.18
CA ILE A 25 3.80 15.43 16.31
C ILE A 25 4.40 14.74 15.07
N GLY A 26 5.32 15.40 14.38
CA GLY A 26 6.00 14.84 13.20
C GLY A 26 6.75 13.54 13.55
N GLY A 27 7.46 13.53 14.67
CA GLY A 27 8.14 12.38 15.23
C GLY A 27 7.19 11.23 15.52
N PHE A 28 6.03 11.48 16.14
CA PHE A 28 5.02 10.47 16.42
C PHE A 28 4.50 9.79 15.14
N PHE A 29 4.19 10.56 14.08
CA PHE A 29 3.75 9.99 12.80
C PHE A 29 4.83 9.15 12.13
N MET A 30 6.08 9.65 12.09
CA MET A 30 7.21 8.90 11.54
C MET A 30 7.52 7.64 12.34
N PHE A 31 7.44 7.71 13.67
CA PHE A 31 7.66 6.57 14.56
C PHE A 31 6.61 5.48 14.34
N ARG A 32 5.32 5.84 14.22
CA ARG A 32 4.26 4.87 13.89
C ARG A 32 4.48 4.20 12.53
N LYS A 33 4.96 4.94 11.53
CA LYS A 33 5.31 4.38 10.22
C LYS A 33 6.52 3.45 10.33
N PHE A 34 7.53 3.84 11.12
CA PHE A 34 8.73 3.05 11.36
C PHE A 34 8.43 1.70 12.03
N LEU A 35 7.54 1.67 13.03
CA LEU A 35 7.14 0.40 13.67
C LEU A 35 6.56 -0.63 12.69
N LYS A 36 5.98 -0.20 11.55
CA LYS A 36 5.49 -1.10 10.51
C LYS A 36 6.59 -1.67 9.60
N ALA A 37 7.74 -0.99 9.55
CA ALA A 37 8.90 -1.42 8.77
C ALA A 37 9.83 -2.35 9.57
N LEU A 38 9.62 -2.46 10.90
CA LEU A 38 10.39 -3.39 11.71
C LEU A 38 10.14 -4.84 11.29
N PRO A 39 11.18 -5.69 11.36
CA PRO A 39 11.03 -7.11 11.10
C PRO A 39 10.02 -7.73 12.07
N LYS A 40 9.23 -8.68 11.57
CA LYS A 40 8.32 -9.47 12.39
C LYS A 40 9.11 -10.54 13.17
N LYS A 41 8.39 -11.44 13.84
CA LYS A 41 8.98 -12.53 14.65
C LYS A 41 9.98 -13.41 13.88
N ASP A 42 9.86 -13.46 12.57
CA ASP A 42 10.69 -14.22 11.63
C ASP A 42 11.91 -13.44 11.10
N GLY A 43 12.13 -12.20 11.56
CA GLY A 43 13.26 -11.38 11.14
C GLY A 43 13.05 -10.67 9.79
N LYS A 44 11.90 -10.83 9.13
CA LYS A 44 11.58 -10.17 7.86
C LYS A 44 10.49 -9.12 8.03
N SER A 45 10.64 -7.98 7.37
CA SER A 45 9.59 -6.97 7.27
C SER A 45 8.51 -7.41 6.28
N ILE A 46 7.40 -6.66 6.23
CA ILE A 46 6.33 -6.92 5.25
C ILE A 46 6.85 -6.71 3.81
N LEU A 47 7.74 -5.73 3.61
CA LEU A 47 8.37 -5.45 2.32
C LEU A 47 9.32 -6.58 1.91
N ASP A 48 10.08 -7.13 2.86
CA ASP A 48 10.98 -8.26 2.56
C ASP A 48 10.20 -9.50 2.11
N TRP A 49 9.04 -9.76 2.71
CA TRP A 49 8.15 -10.83 2.27
C TRP A 49 7.52 -10.56 0.91
N GLN A 50 7.09 -9.33 0.67
CA GLN A 50 6.57 -8.90 -0.63
C GLN A 50 7.60 -9.16 -1.73
N ASP A 51 8.83 -8.69 -1.55
CA ASP A 51 9.91 -8.89 -2.53
C ASP A 51 10.27 -10.37 -2.67
N HIS A 52 10.25 -11.12 -1.57
CA HIS A 52 10.48 -12.57 -1.60
C HIS A 52 9.46 -13.30 -2.50
N TYR A 53 8.16 -13.04 -2.31
CA TYR A 53 7.12 -13.69 -3.12
C TYR A 53 7.19 -13.26 -4.59
N ILE A 54 7.41 -11.97 -4.87
CA ILE A 54 7.57 -11.48 -6.24
C ILE A 54 8.71 -12.22 -6.91
N ASN A 55 9.91 -12.22 -6.31
CA ASN A 55 11.09 -12.85 -6.88
C ASN A 55 10.91 -14.35 -7.12
N GLN A 56 10.25 -15.06 -6.19
CA GLN A 56 9.98 -16.48 -6.35
C GLN A 56 8.98 -16.76 -7.47
N SER A 57 7.97 -15.91 -7.66
CA SER A 57 6.92 -16.14 -8.66
C SER A 57 7.25 -15.56 -10.05
N LEU A 58 8.32 -14.78 -10.23
CA LEU A 58 8.64 -14.06 -11.49
C LEU A 58 8.52 -14.93 -12.75
N HIS A 59 8.93 -16.19 -12.66
CA HIS A 59 8.89 -17.15 -13.77
C HIS A 59 7.48 -17.61 -14.15
N LEU A 60 6.49 -17.41 -13.28
CA LEU A 60 5.07 -17.75 -13.48
C LEU A 60 4.30 -16.63 -14.19
N TRP A 61 4.85 -15.41 -14.28
CA TRP A 61 4.19 -14.25 -14.88
C TRP A 61 4.39 -14.21 -16.39
N ASP A 62 3.31 -14.47 -17.12
CA ASP A 62 3.27 -14.23 -18.57
C ASP A 62 3.03 -12.74 -18.90
N GLU A 63 3.17 -12.38 -20.18
CA GLU A 63 2.95 -11.00 -20.63
C GLU A 63 1.50 -10.54 -20.46
N ARG A 64 0.53 -11.45 -20.54
CA ARG A 64 -0.90 -11.11 -20.36
C ARG A 64 -1.18 -10.70 -18.93
N ALA A 65 -0.64 -11.43 -17.95
CA ALA A 65 -0.74 -11.14 -16.52
C ALA A 65 -0.08 -9.80 -16.18
N LYS A 66 1.12 -9.55 -16.71
CA LYS A 66 1.83 -8.26 -16.52
C LYS A 66 1.04 -7.10 -17.09
N ASN A 67 0.47 -7.26 -18.29
CA ASN A 67 -0.34 -6.23 -18.94
C ASN A 67 -1.65 -5.96 -18.19
N LEU A 68 -2.32 -7.02 -17.72
CA LEU A 68 -3.52 -6.87 -16.90
C LEU A 68 -3.21 -6.11 -15.60
N LEU A 69 -2.12 -6.46 -14.90
CA LEU A 69 -1.71 -5.74 -13.70
C LEU A 69 -1.43 -4.26 -13.98
N ASN A 70 -0.72 -3.96 -15.08
CA ASN A 70 -0.46 -2.58 -15.51
C ASN A 70 -1.76 -1.79 -15.74
N GLU A 71 -2.74 -2.43 -16.38
CA GLU A 71 -4.04 -1.82 -16.65
C GLU A 71 -4.82 -1.56 -15.36
N LEU A 72 -4.83 -2.52 -14.42
CA LEU A 72 -5.52 -2.40 -13.14
C LEU A 72 -4.97 -1.26 -12.26
N VAL A 73 -3.67 -0.94 -12.39
CA VAL A 73 -3.04 0.17 -11.66
C VAL A 73 -3.08 1.51 -12.41
N SER A 74 -3.59 1.55 -13.64
CA SER A 74 -3.68 2.79 -14.43
C SER A 74 -4.43 3.96 -13.74
N PRO A 75 -5.47 3.74 -12.89
CA PRO A 75 -6.13 4.84 -12.19
C PRO A 75 -5.28 5.48 -11.09
N VAL A 76 -4.19 4.82 -10.67
CA VAL A 76 -3.28 5.32 -9.64
C VAL A 76 -2.41 6.43 -10.25
N PRO A 77 -2.24 7.58 -9.56
CA PRO A 77 -1.33 8.63 -10.00
C PRO A 77 0.09 8.09 -10.20
N GLU A 78 0.78 8.59 -11.22
CA GLU A 78 2.09 8.07 -11.65
C GLU A 78 3.11 7.98 -10.51
N LEU A 79 3.18 9.01 -9.66
CA LEU A 79 4.06 9.06 -8.48
C LEU A 79 3.89 7.90 -7.49
N PHE A 80 2.73 7.23 -7.50
CA PHE A 80 2.40 6.13 -6.58
C PHE A 80 2.17 4.80 -7.30
N ARG A 81 2.20 4.78 -8.63
CA ARG A 81 1.78 3.62 -9.42
C ARG A 81 2.69 2.43 -9.19
N ASP A 82 4.00 2.64 -9.14
CA ASP A 82 4.97 1.55 -8.91
C ASP A 82 4.81 0.93 -7.51
N VAL A 83 4.55 1.75 -6.50
CA VAL A 83 4.31 1.28 -5.13
C VAL A 83 3.02 0.45 -5.06
N ALA A 84 1.95 0.91 -5.69
CA ALA A 84 0.69 0.18 -5.77
C ALA A 84 0.86 -1.14 -6.54
N LYS A 85 1.52 -1.09 -7.70
CA LYS A 85 1.81 -2.24 -8.55
C LYS A 85 2.62 -3.30 -7.80
N ALA A 86 3.69 -2.90 -7.12
CA ALA A 86 4.51 -3.80 -6.33
C ALA A 86 3.69 -4.45 -5.20
N LYS A 87 2.84 -3.67 -4.51
CA LYS A 87 2.00 -4.20 -3.43
C LYS A 87 1.03 -5.27 -3.96
N ILE A 88 0.34 -4.98 -5.06
CA ILE A 88 -0.61 -5.91 -5.69
C ILE A 88 0.13 -7.15 -6.21
N ALA A 89 1.27 -6.96 -6.91
CA ALA A 89 2.10 -8.05 -7.40
C ALA A 89 2.54 -8.99 -6.27
N GLY A 90 2.95 -8.44 -5.11
CA GLY A 90 3.33 -9.27 -3.96
C GLY A 90 2.20 -10.12 -3.40
N VAL A 91 0.97 -9.59 -3.36
CA VAL A 91 -0.21 -10.36 -2.94
C VAL A 91 -0.55 -11.45 -3.96
N ILE A 92 -0.57 -11.12 -5.25
CA ILE A 92 -0.80 -12.10 -6.33
C ILE A 92 0.26 -13.22 -6.26
N SER A 93 1.53 -12.84 -6.12
CA SER A 93 2.65 -13.78 -6.03
C SER A 93 2.50 -14.72 -4.83
N ARG A 94 2.08 -14.20 -3.68
CA ARG A 94 1.80 -15.00 -2.49
C ARG A 94 0.68 -16.00 -2.75
N ILE A 95 -0.45 -15.57 -3.32
CA ILE A 95 -1.60 -16.45 -3.63
C ILE A 95 -1.16 -17.59 -4.54
N VAL A 96 -0.48 -17.27 -5.65
CA VAL A 96 -0.03 -18.25 -6.65
C VAL A 96 0.93 -19.27 -6.04
N LEU A 97 1.84 -18.84 -5.17
CA LEU A 97 2.77 -19.73 -4.48
C LEU A 97 2.07 -20.59 -3.41
N GLU A 98 1.12 -20.03 -2.67
CA GLU A 98 0.28 -20.76 -1.70
C GLU A 98 -0.56 -21.84 -2.38
N GLU A 99 -1.07 -21.56 -3.59
CA GLU A 99 -1.87 -22.49 -4.39
C GLU A 99 -1.03 -23.45 -5.25
N GLN A 100 0.30 -23.33 -5.22
CA GLN A 100 1.23 -24.10 -6.03
C GLN A 100 0.92 -24.03 -7.53
N ALA A 101 0.39 -22.89 -7.98
CA ALA A 101 0.02 -22.68 -9.37
C ALA A 101 1.26 -22.58 -10.26
N THR A 102 1.16 -23.12 -11.47
CA THR A 102 2.25 -23.14 -12.46
C THR A 102 2.31 -21.89 -13.34
N THR A 103 1.30 -21.01 -13.24
CA THR A 103 1.13 -19.79 -14.04
C THR A 103 0.21 -18.81 -13.32
N VAL A 104 0.45 -17.52 -13.49
CA VAL A 104 -0.42 -16.46 -12.94
C VAL A 104 -1.67 -16.32 -13.82
N GLU A 105 -2.73 -17.04 -13.45
CA GLU A 105 -4.05 -16.92 -14.08
C GLU A 105 -4.83 -15.67 -13.65
N PHE A 106 -5.85 -15.35 -14.46
CA PHE A 106 -6.74 -14.20 -14.27
C PHE A 106 -7.35 -14.12 -12.86
N GLU A 107 -7.83 -15.24 -12.34
CA GLU A 107 -8.43 -15.33 -11.00
C GLU A 107 -7.46 -14.86 -9.90
N HIS A 108 -6.20 -15.29 -9.95
CA HIS A 108 -5.19 -14.86 -8.97
C HIS A 108 -4.98 -13.33 -9.01
N ILE A 109 -5.02 -12.74 -10.22
CA ILE A 109 -4.82 -11.31 -10.41
C ILE A 109 -6.00 -10.53 -9.82
N ILE A 110 -7.24 -10.93 -10.12
CA ILE A 110 -8.43 -10.24 -9.60
C ILE A 110 -8.52 -10.38 -8.09
N ARG A 111 -8.32 -11.60 -7.56
CA ARG A 111 -8.27 -11.85 -6.12
C ARG A 111 -7.18 -11.03 -5.44
N GLY A 112 -5.96 -11.06 -5.97
CA GLY A 112 -4.84 -10.30 -5.42
C GLY A 112 -5.03 -8.79 -5.51
N TYR A 113 -5.71 -8.30 -6.55
CA TYR A 113 -6.09 -6.89 -6.68
C TYR A 113 -7.09 -6.48 -5.59
N ILE A 114 -8.08 -7.32 -5.28
CA ILE A 114 -9.06 -7.08 -4.21
C ILE A 114 -8.38 -7.13 -2.84
N GLU A 115 -7.65 -8.20 -2.54
CA GLU A 115 -6.95 -8.40 -1.25
C GLU A 115 -5.87 -7.34 -0.98
N ALA A 116 -5.19 -6.83 -2.03
CA ALA A 116 -4.18 -5.79 -1.86
C ALA A 116 -4.78 -4.39 -1.65
N THR A 117 -6.05 -4.18 -2.02
CA THR A 117 -6.70 -2.86 -2.00
C THR A 117 -7.41 -2.63 -0.66
N PRO A 118 -7.12 -1.53 0.06
CA PRO A 118 -7.80 -1.21 1.31
C PRO A 118 -9.32 -1.05 1.12
N PRO A 119 -10.17 -1.38 2.12
CA PRO A 119 -11.63 -1.35 1.97
C PRO A 119 -12.19 0.01 1.57
N ARG A 120 -11.60 1.08 2.10
CA ARG A 120 -11.95 2.47 1.74
C ARG A 120 -11.78 2.79 0.25
N ASP A 121 -10.90 2.06 -0.44
CA ASP A 121 -10.54 2.29 -1.84
C ASP A 121 -11.26 1.31 -2.79
N HIS A 122 -12.04 0.34 -2.27
CA HIS A 122 -12.78 -0.65 -3.08
C HIS A 122 -13.77 -0.02 -4.06
N LYS A 123 -14.29 1.18 -3.79
CA LYS A 123 -15.13 1.92 -4.74
C LYS A 123 -14.41 2.20 -6.06
N PHE A 124 -13.11 2.55 -6.01
CA PHE A 124 -12.31 2.84 -7.20
C PHE A 124 -11.95 1.55 -7.94
N LEU A 125 -11.62 0.50 -7.19
CA LEU A 125 -11.36 -0.84 -7.71
C LEU A 125 -12.56 -1.36 -8.51
N ARG A 126 -13.76 -1.34 -7.91
CA ARG A 126 -14.99 -1.82 -8.59
C ARG A 126 -15.29 -1.01 -9.84
N LYS A 127 -15.11 0.30 -9.78
CA LYS A 127 -15.25 1.17 -10.96
C LYS A 127 -14.29 0.76 -12.07
N LYS A 128 -13.03 0.46 -11.76
CA LYS A 128 -12.04 0.04 -12.76
C LYS A 128 -12.38 -1.32 -13.36
N LEU A 129 -12.74 -2.30 -12.54
CA LEU A 129 -13.17 -3.63 -13.01
C LEU A 129 -14.40 -3.54 -13.91
N TYR A 130 -15.40 -2.74 -13.52
CA TYR A 130 -16.58 -2.48 -14.34
C TYR A 130 -16.23 -1.83 -15.68
N GLN A 131 -15.30 -0.87 -15.72
CA GLN A 131 -14.83 -0.26 -16.97
C GLN A 131 -14.09 -1.22 -17.90
N MET A 132 -13.61 -2.34 -17.36
CA MET A 132 -12.91 -3.39 -18.10
C MET A 132 -13.85 -4.56 -18.45
N ASP A 133 -15.16 -4.42 -18.20
CA ASP A 133 -16.17 -5.47 -18.39
C ASP A 133 -15.86 -6.76 -17.61
N ILE A 134 -15.23 -6.62 -16.44
CA ILE A 134 -14.91 -7.75 -15.55
C ILE A 134 -16.04 -7.93 -14.56
N ASP A 135 -16.73 -9.08 -14.62
CA ASP A 135 -17.74 -9.45 -13.63
C ASP A 135 -17.08 -9.83 -12.29
N VAL A 136 -17.51 -9.15 -11.24
CA VAL A 136 -17.02 -9.33 -9.87
C VAL A 136 -17.91 -10.22 -9.01
N ALA A 137 -19.05 -10.69 -9.52
CA ALA A 137 -20.01 -11.47 -8.75
C ALA A 137 -19.38 -12.71 -8.08
N GLN A 138 -18.50 -13.42 -8.79
CA GLN A 138 -17.79 -14.59 -8.27
C GLN A 138 -16.67 -14.24 -7.27
N TYR A 139 -16.28 -12.97 -7.16
CA TYR A 139 -15.22 -12.48 -6.28
C TYR A 139 -15.77 -11.69 -5.08
N GLU A 140 -17.09 -11.58 -4.96
CA GLU A 140 -17.75 -10.73 -3.97
C GLU A 140 -17.39 -11.13 -2.52
N HIS A 141 -17.12 -12.42 -2.28
CA HIS A 141 -16.67 -12.91 -0.97
C HIS A 141 -15.32 -12.33 -0.54
N TYR A 142 -14.43 -11.99 -1.47
CA TYR A 142 -13.15 -11.37 -1.14
C TYR A 142 -13.30 -9.93 -0.62
N PHE A 143 -14.42 -9.27 -0.88
CA PHE A 143 -14.70 -7.94 -0.32
C PHE A 143 -15.21 -7.97 1.12
N LEU A 144 -15.68 -9.13 1.60
CA LEU A 144 -16.30 -9.29 2.92
C LEU A 144 -15.31 -9.71 4.02
N LEU A 145 -14.08 -10.06 3.65
CA LEU A 145 -13.11 -10.70 4.55
C LEU A 145 -12.26 -9.75 5.41
N GLU A 146 -12.56 -8.45 5.47
CA GLU A 146 -11.82 -7.49 6.31
C GLU A 146 -12.73 -6.75 7.30
N VAL A 147 -12.82 -7.28 8.54
CA VAL A 147 -13.27 -6.58 9.76
C VAL A 147 -12.06 -6.35 10.66
#